data_AF-A0A1W1WP24-F1
#
_entry.id   AF-A0A1W1WP24-F1
#
_cell.length_a   1.000
_cell.length_b   1.000
_cell.length_c   1.000
_cell.angle_alpha   90.00
_cell.angle_beta   90.00
_cell.angle_gamma   90.00
#
_symmetry.space_group_name_H-M   'P 1'
#
loop_
_entity.id
_entity.type
_entity.pdbx_description
1 polymer ?
#
loop_
_entity_poly.entity_id
_entity_poly.type
_entity_poly.pdbx_seq_one_letter_code
_entity_poly.pdbx_strand_id
1 'polypeptide(L)'
;MRAGSTAGSNGWDASGSGVTQITNPERKGDHAMHRPCVDMHSADWHRLQQSAAFWDVNPTTLDPQRHAAWIIARILQFGTWDEWLALFRCYPAATIQHALTQRGVPDHIRRFWTPYFSPDDSFTGAEPFPSLTNPTPHSLLKQAVQTCDMITHRGTRQDFLDLYALVLDGVSLTDIFDAVVVSTPSCNLANLLRRLWYFVEVEQDLGAGPSIHQAIKQPISAYLRRTLPSGQKPRNI
;
A
#
# COMPACT_ATOMS: atom_id res chain seq x y z
N MET A 1 50.91 46.53 17.71
CA MET A 1 51.51 45.81 18.86
C MET A 1 50.75 44.51 19.08
N ARG A 2 51.51 43.41 19.26
CA ARG A 2 51.15 42.04 19.64
C ARG A 2 50.39 41.15 18.66
N ALA A 3 51.22 40.37 17.97
CA ALA A 3 50.96 39.05 17.43
C ALA A 3 50.72 37.99 18.54
N GLY A 4 50.08 36.89 18.18
CA GLY A 4 49.97 35.68 18.99
C GLY A 4 49.66 34.48 18.10
N SER A 5 50.73 33.84 17.63
CA SER A 5 50.75 32.62 16.81
C SER A 5 51.06 31.43 17.73
N THR A 6 50.29 30.35 17.67
CA THR A 6 50.63 29.08 18.32
C THR A 6 50.48 27.93 17.33
N ALA A 7 51.64 27.47 16.87
CA ALA A 7 51.83 26.24 16.10
C ALA A 7 51.84 25.04 17.05
N GLY A 8 50.95 24.07 16.83
CA GLY A 8 50.96 22.76 17.47
C GLY A 8 51.47 21.71 16.49
N SER A 9 52.73 21.31 16.67
CA SER A 9 53.41 20.24 15.95
C SER A 9 53.12 18.90 16.64
N ASN A 10 52.40 17.99 15.97
CA ASN A 10 52.33 16.59 16.40
C ASN A 10 53.09 15.72 15.39
N GLY A 11 54.23 15.21 15.86
CA GLY A 11 55.06 14.24 15.17
C GLY A 11 54.32 12.91 14.99
N TRP A 12 54.45 12.35 13.80
CA TRP A 12 54.04 10.99 13.49
C TRP A 12 55.30 10.14 13.46
N ASP A 13 55.49 9.34 14.51
CA ASP A 13 56.52 8.32 14.57
C ASP A 13 56.19 7.19 13.60
N ALA A 14 57.05 7.02 12.61
CA ALA A 14 57.09 5.87 11.74
C ALA A 14 57.87 4.75 12.44
N SER A 15 57.20 3.66 12.79
CA SER A 15 57.84 2.40 13.17
C SER A 15 56.87 1.24 13.01
N GLY A 16 57.31 0.19 12.31
CA GLY A 16 56.77 -1.16 12.50
C GLY A 16 56.14 -1.81 11.28
N SER A 17 56.98 -2.20 10.33
CA SER A 17 56.69 -3.24 9.35
C SER A 17 56.21 -4.52 10.03
N GLY A 18 55.03 -5.00 9.61
CA GLY A 18 54.47 -6.29 9.96
C GLY A 18 53.45 -6.71 8.92
N VAL A 19 53.90 -6.89 7.67
CA VAL A 19 53.06 -7.39 6.57
C VAL A 19 52.87 -8.90 6.78
N THR A 20 51.83 -9.26 7.53
CA THR A 20 51.32 -10.63 7.53
C THR A 20 50.49 -10.79 6.27
N GLN A 21 50.99 -11.56 5.29
CA GLN A 21 50.20 -11.98 4.13
C GLN A 21 49.03 -12.83 4.62
N ILE A 22 47.84 -12.22 4.71
CA ILE A 22 46.58 -12.93 4.85
C ILE A 22 46.25 -13.46 3.45
N THR A 23 46.60 -14.72 3.19
CA THR A 23 46.12 -15.46 2.03
C THR A 23 44.62 -15.63 2.20
N ASN A 24 43.87 -14.85 1.42
CA ASN A 24 42.42 -14.90 1.37
C ASN A 24 42.03 -16.25 0.76
N PRO A 25 41.38 -17.17 1.50
CA PRO A 25 40.93 -18.42 0.92
C PRO A 25 39.92 -18.08 -0.17
N GLU A 26 40.15 -18.63 -1.36
CA GLU A 26 39.25 -18.55 -2.52
C GLU A 26 37.81 -18.67 -2.05
N ARG A 27 37.05 -17.57 -2.17
CA ARG A 27 35.59 -17.59 -2.08
C ARG A 27 35.09 -18.44 -3.24
N LYS A 28 35.01 -19.74 -2.96
CA LYS A 28 34.34 -20.76 -3.75
C LYS A 28 32.97 -20.22 -4.11
N GLY A 29 32.79 -19.95 -5.40
CA GLY A 29 31.68 -19.16 -5.93
C GLY A 29 30.36 -19.54 -5.28
N ASP A 30 29.82 -18.58 -4.53
CA ASP A 30 28.42 -18.60 -4.14
C ASP A 30 27.64 -18.80 -5.43
N HIS A 31 27.00 -19.96 -5.53
CA HIS A 31 25.98 -20.21 -6.51
C HIS A 31 25.10 -18.98 -6.54
N ALA A 32 25.18 -18.21 -7.63
CA ALA A 32 24.22 -17.20 -7.95
C ALA A 32 22.88 -17.93 -7.88
N MET A 33 22.19 -17.77 -6.74
CA MET A 33 20.79 -18.09 -6.66
C MET A 33 20.18 -17.21 -7.73
N HIS A 34 20.01 -17.79 -8.92
CA HIS A 34 18.97 -17.40 -9.85
C HIS A 34 17.70 -17.54 -9.02
N ARG A 35 17.40 -16.51 -8.23
CA ARG A 35 16.07 -16.31 -7.69
C ARG A 35 15.21 -16.33 -8.93
N PRO A 36 14.27 -17.29 -9.05
CA PRO A 36 13.38 -17.32 -10.19
C PRO A 36 12.82 -15.90 -10.30
N CYS A 37 13.07 -15.30 -11.46
CA CYS A 37 12.47 -14.04 -11.85
C CYS A 37 10.97 -14.25 -11.60
N VAL A 38 10.41 -13.59 -10.59
CA VAL A 38 8.96 -13.62 -10.39
C VAL A 38 8.38 -13.19 -11.73
N ASP A 39 7.54 -14.03 -12.33
CA ASP A 39 6.91 -13.76 -13.62
C ASP A 39 6.09 -12.48 -13.48
N MET A 40 6.76 -11.36 -13.70
CA MET A 40 6.21 -10.05 -13.42
C MET A 40 5.21 -9.76 -14.52
N HIS A 41 3.96 -9.53 -14.13
CA HIS A 41 2.87 -9.35 -15.09
C HIS A 41 3.19 -8.13 -15.97
N SER A 42 3.44 -8.36 -17.26
CA SER A 42 4.02 -7.34 -18.16
C SER A 42 3.16 -6.08 -18.25
N ALA A 43 1.84 -6.23 -18.17
CA ALA A 43 0.89 -5.12 -18.15
C ALA A 43 0.99 -4.27 -16.86
N ASP A 44 1.20 -4.88 -15.70
CA ASP A 44 1.34 -4.16 -14.43
C ASP A 44 2.66 -3.41 -14.37
N TRP A 45 3.75 -4.05 -14.83
CA TRP A 45 5.04 -3.38 -14.91
C TRP A 45 5.00 -2.17 -15.87
N HIS A 46 4.43 -2.35 -17.06
CA HIS A 46 4.29 -1.26 -18.01
C HIS A 46 3.48 -0.09 -17.42
N ARG A 47 2.42 -0.38 -16.65
CA ARG A 47 1.65 0.64 -15.92
C ARG A 47 2.53 1.38 -14.92
N LEU A 48 3.26 0.66 -14.06
CA LEU A 48 4.17 1.29 -13.10
C LEU A 48 5.19 2.16 -13.81
N GLN A 49 5.83 1.64 -14.86
CA GLN A 49 6.85 2.35 -15.63
C GLN A 49 6.33 3.68 -16.23
N GLN A 50 5.04 3.80 -16.50
CA GLN A 50 4.41 5.03 -17.01
C GLN A 50 3.89 5.97 -15.91
N SER A 51 4.14 5.65 -14.63
CA SER A 51 3.62 6.42 -13.51
C SER A 51 4.13 7.85 -13.47
N ALA A 52 3.22 8.78 -13.17
CA ALA A 52 3.57 10.17 -12.86
C ALA A 52 4.45 10.28 -11.59
N ALA A 53 4.52 9.23 -10.77
CA ALA A 53 5.43 9.17 -9.62
C ALA A 53 6.92 9.24 -10.01
N PHE A 54 7.25 9.00 -11.28
CA PHE A 54 8.61 8.99 -11.82
C PHE A 54 8.97 10.22 -12.67
N TRP A 55 8.35 11.37 -12.37
CA TRP A 55 8.52 12.62 -13.14
C TRP A 55 9.97 13.12 -13.27
N ASP A 56 10.90 12.66 -12.43
CA ASP A 56 12.31 13.05 -12.43
C ASP A 56 13.27 12.00 -13.03
N VAL A 57 12.77 10.87 -13.52
CA VAL A 57 13.59 9.77 -14.03
C VAL A 57 13.11 9.32 -15.41
N ASN A 58 14.04 8.92 -16.28
CA ASN A 58 13.66 8.29 -17.55
C ASN A 58 13.07 6.90 -17.29
N PRO A 59 11.78 6.67 -17.56
CA PRO A 59 11.11 5.41 -17.26
C PRO A 59 11.74 4.21 -18.00
N THR A 60 12.33 4.42 -19.18
CA THR A 60 12.96 3.33 -19.96
C THR A 60 14.24 2.79 -19.33
N THR A 61 14.81 3.51 -18.36
CA THR A 61 16.03 3.10 -17.64
C THR A 61 15.73 2.36 -16.32
N LEU A 62 14.45 2.32 -15.93
CA LEU A 62 14.03 1.63 -14.72
C LEU A 62 14.08 0.12 -14.93
N ASP A 63 15.07 -0.51 -14.31
CA ASP A 63 15.06 -1.95 -14.08
C ASP A 63 14.21 -2.30 -12.83
N PRO A 64 13.18 -3.16 -12.95
CA PRO A 64 12.24 -3.46 -11.88
C PRO A 64 12.85 -4.19 -10.69
N GLN A 65 13.93 -4.94 -10.88
CA GLN A 65 14.58 -5.73 -9.83
C GLN A 65 15.68 -4.91 -9.15
N ARG A 66 16.56 -4.31 -9.95
CA ARG A 66 17.68 -3.48 -9.48
C ARG A 66 17.20 -2.23 -8.75
N HIS A 67 16.07 -1.65 -9.17
CA HIS A 67 15.52 -0.43 -8.56
C HIS A 67 14.28 -0.68 -7.70
N ALA A 68 13.99 -1.94 -7.33
CA ALA A 68 12.77 -2.32 -6.61
C ALA A 68 12.48 -1.41 -5.39
N ALA A 69 13.46 -1.17 -4.52
CA ALA A 69 13.25 -0.37 -3.32
C ALA A 69 12.85 1.09 -3.61
N TRP A 70 13.46 1.70 -4.63
CA TRP A 70 13.15 3.07 -5.04
C TRP A 70 11.78 3.15 -5.73
N ILE A 71 11.48 2.19 -6.62
CA ILE A 71 10.18 2.08 -7.29
C ILE A 71 9.06 1.95 -6.26
N ILE A 72 9.18 1.01 -5.33
CA ILE A 72 8.22 0.78 -4.25
C ILE A 72 8.02 2.06 -3.43
N ALA A 73 9.10 2.71 -2.99
CA ALA A 73 9.00 3.93 -2.20
C ALA A 73 8.25 5.07 -2.94
N ARG A 74 8.58 5.27 -4.22
CA ARG A 74 7.95 6.28 -5.08
C ARG A 74 6.46 6.02 -5.27
N ILE A 75 6.09 4.79 -5.60
CA ILE A 75 4.70 4.41 -5.84
C ILE A 75 3.90 4.48 -4.54
N LEU A 76 4.42 3.99 -3.41
CA LEU A 76 3.74 4.12 -2.11
C LEU A 76 3.56 5.57 -1.65
N GLN A 77 4.39 6.49 -2.13
CA GLN A 77 4.32 7.91 -1.79
C GLN A 77 3.42 8.72 -2.72
N PHE A 78 3.49 8.48 -4.03
CA PHE A 78 2.87 9.33 -5.05
C PHE A 78 1.97 8.58 -6.03
N GLY A 79 1.96 7.25 -5.97
CA GLY A 79 1.18 6.42 -6.86
C GLY A 79 -0.32 6.59 -6.65
N THR A 80 -1.04 6.47 -7.75
CA THR A 80 -2.48 6.27 -7.80
C THR A 80 -2.84 4.87 -7.28
N TRP A 81 -4.11 4.67 -6.99
CA TRP A 81 -4.62 3.38 -6.54
C TRP A 81 -4.29 2.21 -7.48
N ASP A 82 -4.52 2.40 -8.78
CA ASP A 82 -4.26 1.33 -9.76
C ASP A 82 -2.77 0.95 -9.79
N GLU A 83 -1.89 1.91 -9.54
CA GLU A 83 -0.45 1.68 -9.45
C GLU A 83 -0.08 0.97 -8.14
N TRP A 84 -0.75 1.24 -7.02
CA TRP A 84 -0.58 0.47 -5.79
C TRP A 84 -0.98 -0.99 -6.00
N LEU A 85 -2.12 -1.24 -6.64
CA LEU A 85 -2.54 -2.60 -6.97
C LEU A 85 -1.55 -3.31 -7.90
N ALA A 86 -1.05 -2.61 -8.92
CA ALA A 86 0.00 -3.14 -9.80
C ALA A 86 1.28 -3.44 -9.01
N LEU A 87 1.69 -2.55 -8.10
CA LEU A 87 2.84 -2.73 -7.22
C LEU A 87 2.72 -4.00 -6.38
N PHE A 88 1.56 -4.23 -5.75
CA PHE A 88 1.32 -5.40 -4.91
C PHE A 88 1.30 -6.71 -5.69
N ARG A 89 0.95 -6.68 -6.97
CA ARG A 89 1.06 -7.83 -7.87
C ARG A 89 2.48 -8.05 -8.39
N CYS A 90 3.23 -6.97 -8.65
CA CYS A 90 4.61 -7.03 -9.14
C CYS A 90 5.62 -7.45 -8.06
N TYR A 91 5.41 -7.03 -6.81
CA TYR A 91 6.37 -7.22 -5.72
C TYR A 91 5.75 -8.02 -4.58
N PRO A 92 6.35 -9.15 -4.17
CA PRO A 92 5.94 -9.86 -2.97
C PRO A 92 5.99 -8.97 -1.73
N ALA A 93 5.12 -9.23 -0.75
CA ALA A 93 5.05 -8.48 0.51
C ALA A 93 6.43 -8.38 1.21
N ALA A 94 7.21 -9.46 1.22
CA ALA A 94 8.56 -9.47 1.79
C ALA A 94 9.52 -8.51 1.07
N THR A 95 9.39 -8.34 -0.24
CA THR A 95 10.18 -7.38 -1.03
C THR A 95 9.77 -5.94 -0.71
N ILE A 96 8.47 -5.69 -0.54
CA ILE A 96 7.94 -4.38 -0.14
C ILE A 96 8.40 -4.03 1.28
N GLN A 97 8.32 -4.98 2.21
CA GLN A 97 8.81 -4.81 3.57
C GLN A 97 10.31 -4.49 3.57
N HIS A 98 11.11 -5.23 2.79
CA HIS A 98 12.53 -4.94 2.66
C HIS A 98 12.78 -3.54 2.10
N ALA A 99 12.05 -3.12 1.07
CA ALA A 99 12.14 -1.77 0.52
C ALA A 99 11.84 -0.69 1.56
N LEU A 100 10.84 -0.89 2.43
CA LEU A 100 10.51 0.05 3.51
C LEU A 100 11.64 0.22 4.53
N THR A 101 12.53 -0.77 4.69
CA THR A 101 13.71 -0.68 5.57
C THR A 101 14.90 0.06 4.94
N GLN A 102 14.87 0.29 3.62
CA GLN A 102 15.99 0.92 2.91
C GLN A 102 16.07 2.44 3.19
N ARG A 103 17.29 2.97 3.08
CA ARG A 103 17.50 4.42 3.14
C ARG A 103 16.85 5.09 1.93
N GLY A 104 16.21 6.23 2.15
CA GLY A 104 15.53 7.01 1.10
C GLY A 104 14.01 6.92 1.12
N VAL A 105 13.42 5.99 1.86
CA VAL A 105 11.97 6.00 2.14
C VAL A 105 11.67 7.03 3.24
N PRO A 106 10.84 8.05 2.99
CA PRO A 106 10.47 9.02 4.02
C PRO A 106 9.82 8.34 5.23
N ASP A 107 10.15 8.81 6.45
CA ASP A 107 9.70 8.17 7.69
C ASP A 107 8.18 8.07 7.84
N HIS A 108 7.42 9.05 7.32
CA HIS A 108 5.97 9.02 7.37
C HIS A 108 5.37 7.92 6.47
N ILE A 109 5.96 7.69 5.28
CA ILE A 109 5.60 6.58 4.39
C ILE A 109 5.93 5.26 5.06
N ARG A 110 7.12 5.15 5.65
CA ARG A 110 7.53 3.94 6.38
C ARG A 110 6.57 3.64 7.53
N ARG A 111 6.29 4.60 8.42
CA ARG A 111 5.38 4.41 9.55
C ARG A 111 3.97 4.00 9.13
N PHE A 112 3.47 4.55 8.03
CA PHE A 112 2.15 4.22 7.50
C PHE A 112 2.09 2.78 6.97
N TRP A 113 3.06 2.38 6.14
CA TRP A 113 3.02 1.10 5.43
C TRP A 113 3.65 -0.07 6.20
N THR A 114 4.56 0.17 7.15
CA THR A 114 5.22 -0.91 7.90
C THR A 114 4.22 -1.86 8.57
N PRO A 115 3.17 -1.40 9.29
CA PRO A 115 2.20 -2.30 9.90
C PRO A 115 1.48 -3.21 8.88
N TYR A 116 1.31 -2.74 7.64
CA TYR A 116 0.60 -3.49 6.59
C TYR A 116 1.41 -4.67 6.03
N PHE A 117 2.74 -4.58 6.07
CA PHE A 117 3.65 -5.61 5.54
C PHE A 117 4.47 -6.30 6.62
N SER A 118 4.15 -6.07 7.90
CA SER A 118 4.82 -6.77 9.01
C SER A 118 4.36 -8.24 9.05
N PRO A 119 5.29 -9.21 9.10
CA PRO A 119 4.96 -10.62 9.27
C PRO A 119 4.47 -10.94 10.69
N ASP A 120 4.65 -10.01 11.63
CA ASP A 120 4.16 -10.14 12.99
C ASP A 120 2.65 -9.93 13.00
N ASP A 121 1.90 -11.04 12.88
CA ASP A 121 0.46 -11.25 13.12
C ASP A 121 -0.05 -10.75 14.49
N SER A 122 0.73 -9.94 15.21
CA SER A 122 0.37 -9.36 16.51
C SER A 122 -0.58 -8.17 16.41
N PHE A 123 -1.01 -7.77 15.20
CA PHE A 123 -2.22 -6.96 15.04
C PHE A 123 -3.45 -7.86 15.25
N THR A 124 -3.63 -8.38 16.47
CA THR A 124 -4.75 -9.23 16.91
C THR A 124 -6.07 -8.44 17.04
N GLY A 125 -6.41 -7.69 16.00
CA GLY A 125 -7.65 -6.93 15.86
C GLY A 125 -7.97 -6.52 14.41
N ALA A 126 -7.00 -6.60 13.49
CA ALA A 126 -7.23 -6.62 12.06
C ALA A 126 -6.52 -7.87 11.55
N GLU A 127 -7.31 -8.90 11.27
CA GLU A 127 -6.86 -10.14 10.65
C GLU A 127 -5.87 -9.83 9.52
N PRO A 128 -4.77 -10.59 9.38
CA PRO A 128 -3.88 -10.46 8.24
C PRO A 128 -4.72 -10.46 6.96
N PHE A 129 -4.29 -9.72 5.93
CA PHE A 129 -4.90 -9.83 4.61
C PHE A 129 -5.07 -11.32 4.34
N PRO A 130 -6.34 -11.81 4.22
CA PRO A 130 -6.61 -13.22 4.38
C PRO A 130 -5.71 -13.94 3.41
N SER A 131 -4.82 -14.78 3.97
CA SER A 131 -4.16 -15.80 3.17
C SER A 131 -5.28 -16.41 2.34
N LEU A 132 -5.11 -16.49 1.02
CA LEU A 132 -6.13 -16.94 0.07
C LEU A 132 -6.53 -18.42 0.27
N THR A 133 -6.62 -18.92 1.49
CA THR A 133 -7.54 -20.00 1.84
C THR A 133 -8.95 -19.48 1.58
N ASN A 134 -9.49 -19.82 0.41
CA ASN A 134 -10.84 -19.50 -0.07
C ASN A 134 -11.81 -19.14 1.07
N PRO A 135 -11.91 -17.85 1.45
CA PRO A 135 -12.74 -17.46 2.57
C PRO A 135 -14.18 -17.78 2.20
N THR A 136 -14.92 -18.37 3.14
CA THR A 136 -16.34 -18.64 2.88
C THR A 136 -17.07 -17.32 2.62
N PRO A 137 -18.10 -17.29 1.75
CA PRO A 137 -18.86 -16.07 1.50
C PRO A 137 -19.39 -15.41 2.79
N HIS A 138 -19.72 -16.22 3.80
CA HIS A 138 -20.19 -15.76 5.10
C HIS A 138 -19.10 -15.05 5.92
N SER A 139 -17.85 -15.52 5.91
CA SER A 139 -16.76 -14.85 6.63
C SER A 139 -16.42 -13.50 6.00
N LEU A 140 -16.43 -13.42 4.66
CA LEU A 140 -16.21 -12.16 3.95
C LEU A 140 -17.30 -11.13 4.25
N LEU A 141 -18.57 -11.55 4.29
CA LEU A 141 -19.67 -10.65 4.61
C LEU A 141 -19.58 -10.11 6.05
N LYS A 142 -19.20 -10.96 7.01
CA LYS A 142 -18.97 -10.53 8.40
C LYS A 142 -17.83 -9.51 8.48
N GLN A 143 -16.73 -9.74 7.77
CA GLN A 143 -15.62 -8.79 7.67
C GLN A 143 -16.08 -7.46 7.06
N ALA A 144 -16.88 -7.50 5.99
CA ALA A 144 -17.42 -6.31 5.35
C ALA A 144 -18.28 -5.47 6.30
N VAL A 145 -19.15 -6.11 7.09
CA VAL A 145 -19.98 -5.43 8.10
C VAL A 145 -19.10 -4.74 9.15
N GLN A 146 -18.05 -5.39 9.63
CA GLN A 146 -17.11 -4.79 10.58
C GLN A 146 -16.38 -3.60 9.96
N THR A 147 -15.93 -3.72 8.71
CA THR A 147 -15.30 -2.61 7.99
C THR A 147 -16.25 -1.42 7.83
N CYS A 148 -17.52 -1.66 7.48
CA CYS A 148 -18.52 -0.60 7.41
C CYS A 148 -18.74 0.12 8.75
N ASP A 149 -18.69 -0.60 9.87
CA ASP A 149 -18.74 0.01 11.21
C ASP A 149 -17.52 0.90 11.47
N MET A 150 -16.33 0.43 11.13
CA MET A 150 -15.09 1.22 11.21
C MET A 150 -15.14 2.47 10.32
N ILE A 151 -15.65 2.38 9.08
CA ILE A 151 -15.83 3.54 8.21
C ILE A 151 -16.76 4.57 8.84
N THR A 152 -17.85 4.12 9.46
CA THR A 152 -18.86 4.97 10.08
C THR A 152 -18.28 5.77 11.24
N HIS A 153 -17.43 5.15 12.06
CA HIS A 153 -16.85 5.77 13.26
C HIS A 153 -15.56 6.56 12.97
N ARG A 154 -14.58 5.94 12.30
CA ARG A 154 -13.29 6.57 11.99
C ARG A 154 -13.24 7.05 10.54
N GLY A 155 -13.53 6.17 9.57
CA GLY A 155 -13.43 6.51 8.14
C GLY A 155 -12.01 6.83 7.71
N THR A 156 -11.04 6.01 8.11
CA THR A 156 -9.67 6.15 7.61
C THR A 156 -9.60 5.64 6.17
N ARG A 157 -8.63 6.14 5.39
CA ARG A 157 -8.42 5.66 4.01
C ARG A 157 -8.33 4.13 3.95
N GLN A 158 -7.62 3.52 4.89
CA GLN A 158 -7.48 2.05 4.99
C GLN A 158 -8.83 1.33 5.04
N ASP A 159 -9.79 1.84 5.82
CA ASP A 159 -11.11 1.20 5.95
C ASP A 159 -11.84 1.13 4.60
N PHE A 160 -11.72 2.18 3.80
CA PHE A 160 -12.31 2.21 2.46
C PHE A 160 -11.61 1.22 1.52
N LEU A 161 -10.28 1.08 1.65
CA LEU A 161 -9.50 0.13 0.86
C LEU A 161 -9.86 -1.32 1.22
N ASP A 162 -10.01 -1.62 2.50
CA ASP A 162 -10.42 -2.94 2.98
C ASP A 162 -11.82 -3.30 2.47
N LEU A 163 -12.76 -2.36 2.50
CA LEU A 163 -14.09 -2.56 1.94
C LEU A 163 -14.02 -2.82 0.43
N TYR A 164 -13.19 -2.06 -0.29
CA TYR A 164 -13.04 -2.22 -1.74
C TYR A 164 -12.41 -3.56 -2.12
N ALA A 165 -11.41 -4.03 -1.35
CA ALA A 165 -10.82 -5.36 -1.55
C ALA A 165 -11.89 -6.46 -1.45
N LEU A 166 -12.79 -6.38 -0.46
CA LEU A 166 -13.90 -7.32 -0.31
C LEU A 166 -14.87 -7.30 -1.50
N VAL A 167 -15.09 -6.13 -2.10
CA VAL A 167 -15.92 -6.00 -3.32
C VAL A 167 -15.23 -6.64 -4.53
N LEU A 168 -13.91 -6.50 -4.65
CA LEU A 168 -13.13 -7.17 -5.69
C LEU A 168 -13.14 -8.70 -5.53
N ASP A 169 -13.20 -9.19 -4.30
CA ASP A 169 -13.36 -10.62 -3.98
C ASP A 169 -14.78 -11.15 -4.22
N GLY A 170 -15.66 -10.34 -4.83
CA GLY A 170 -16.99 -10.74 -5.28
C GLY A 170 -18.11 -10.50 -4.29
N VAL A 171 -17.85 -9.85 -3.15
CA VAL A 171 -18.91 -9.49 -2.20
C VAL A 171 -19.67 -8.26 -2.73
N SER A 172 -20.97 -8.42 -2.98
CA SER A 172 -21.78 -7.30 -3.46
C SER A 172 -21.95 -6.23 -2.37
N LEU A 173 -21.72 -4.96 -2.72
CA LEU A 173 -22.02 -3.83 -1.82
C LEU A 173 -23.48 -3.80 -1.37
N THR A 174 -24.43 -4.26 -2.18
CA THR A 174 -25.83 -4.33 -1.76
C THR A 174 -26.02 -5.34 -0.63
N ASP A 175 -25.35 -6.48 -0.71
CA ASP A 175 -25.44 -7.54 0.28
C ASP A 175 -24.75 -7.11 1.57
N ILE A 176 -23.65 -6.36 1.46
CA ILE A 176 -22.97 -5.73 2.59
C ILE A 176 -23.92 -4.74 3.28
N PHE A 177 -24.58 -3.84 2.55
CA PHE A 177 -25.50 -2.88 3.14
C PHE A 177 -26.70 -3.55 3.80
N ASP A 178 -27.28 -4.56 3.16
CA ASP A 178 -28.37 -5.35 3.75
C ASP A 178 -27.90 -6.06 5.03
N ALA A 179 -26.69 -6.63 5.02
CA ALA A 179 -26.10 -7.25 6.20
C ALA A 179 -25.79 -6.24 7.33
N VAL A 180 -25.34 -5.03 7.01
CA VAL A 180 -25.12 -3.94 7.98
C VAL A 180 -26.44 -3.56 8.65
N VAL A 181 -27.51 -3.36 7.88
CA VAL A 181 -28.85 -3.02 8.43
C VAL A 181 -29.34 -4.08 9.42
N VAL A 182 -29.10 -5.36 9.12
CA VAL A 182 -29.51 -6.47 9.99
C VAL A 182 -28.58 -6.66 11.20
N SER A 183 -27.27 -6.54 10.99
CA SER A 183 -26.26 -6.96 11.98
C SER A 183 -25.85 -5.85 12.95
N THR A 184 -25.93 -4.57 12.52
CA THR A 184 -25.50 -3.42 13.32
C THR A 184 -26.58 -2.35 13.34
N PRO A 185 -27.65 -2.50 14.15
CA PRO A 185 -28.75 -1.53 14.22
C PRO A 185 -28.31 -0.12 14.65
N SER A 186 -27.18 -0.01 15.35
CA SER A 186 -26.56 1.25 15.75
C SER A 186 -25.80 1.94 14.61
N CYS A 187 -25.52 1.24 13.52
CA CYS A 187 -24.82 1.80 12.38
C CYS A 187 -25.74 2.79 11.65
N ASN A 188 -25.34 4.06 11.63
CA ASN A 188 -26.05 5.07 10.86
C ASN A 188 -25.73 4.89 9.37
N LEU A 189 -26.55 4.09 8.69
CA LEU A 189 -26.37 3.78 7.27
C LEU A 189 -26.27 5.02 6.39
N ALA A 190 -27.02 6.09 6.69
CA ALA A 190 -26.94 7.34 5.95
C ALA A 190 -25.55 8.00 6.08
N ASN A 191 -24.94 7.94 7.26
CA ASN A 191 -23.58 8.41 7.48
C ASN A 191 -22.54 7.55 6.75
N LEU A 192 -22.70 6.22 6.76
CA LEU A 192 -21.86 5.30 6.00
C LEU A 192 -21.92 5.62 4.50
N LEU A 193 -23.11 5.70 3.92
CA LEU A 193 -23.31 5.98 2.51
C LEU A 193 -22.72 7.34 2.10
N ARG A 194 -22.88 8.38 2.95
CA ARG A 194 -22.27 9.69 2.74
C ARG A 194 -20.74 9.61 2.72
N ARG A 195 -20.14 8.87 3.66
CA ARG A 195 -18.68 8.69 3.73
C ARG A 195 -18.14 7.93 2.52
N LEU A 196 -18.83 6.89 2.08
CA LEU A 196 -18.48 6.15 0.87
C LEU A 196 -18.59 7.02 -0.37
N TRP A 197 -19.64 7.85 -0.47
CA TRP A 197 -19.80 8.79 -1.57
C TRP A 197 -18.67 9.83 -1.62
N TYR A 198 -18.38 10.46 -0.48
CA TYR A 198 -17.29 11.43 -0.35
C TYR A 198 -15.93 10.81 -0.73
N PHE A 199 -15.67 9.58 -0.28
CA PHE A 199 -14.44 8.87 -0.65
C PHE A 199 -14.33 8.67 -2.16
N VAL A 200 -15.42 8.27 -2.83
CA VAL A 200 -15.45 8.12 -4.30
C VAL A 200 -15.18 9.43 -5.03
N GLU A 201 -15.72 10.55 -4.53
CA GLU A 201 -15.47 11.88 -5.13
C GLU A 201 -14.01 12.32 -4.94
N VAL A 202 -13.47 12.17 -3.72
CA VAL A 202 -12.07 12.53 -3.44
C VAL A 202 -11.09 11.70 -4.26
N GLU A 203 -11.32 10.39 -4.39
CA GLU A 203 -10.44 9.53 -5.21
C GLU A 203 -10.55 9.89 -6.71
N GLN A 204 -11.71 10.33 -7.19
CA GLN A 204 -11.85 10.82 -8.57
C GLN A 204 -10.98 12.07 -8.81
N ASP A 205 -10.97 13.01 -7.86
CA ASP A 205 -10.15 14.22 -7.94
C ASP A 205 -8.64 13.91 -7.85
N LEU A 206 -8.28 12.81 -7.19
CA LEU A 206 -6.89 12.32 -7.09
C LEU A 206 -6.45 11.47 -8.30
N GLY A 207 -7.31 11.35 -9.33
CA GLY A 207 -7.01 10.60 -10.54
C GLY A 207 -7.06 9.08 -10.38
N ALA A 208 -7.79 8.58 -9.36
CA ALA A 208 -8.08 7.15 -9.29
C ALA A 208 -8.84 6.72 -10.54
N GLY A 209 -8.51 5.53 -11.05
CA GLY A 209 -9.08 5.01 -12.29
C GLY A 209 -10.62 4.92 -12.25
N PRO A 210 -11.29 4.96 -13.42
CA PRO A 210 -12.76 4.92 -13.50
C PRO A 210 -13.38 3.65 -12.89
N SER A 211 -12.58 2.61 -12.63
CA SER A 211 -12.98 1.32 -12.07
C SER A 211 -13.56 1.43 -10.66
N ILE A 212 -12.89 2.12 -9.73
CA ILE A 212 -13.36 2.25 -8.33
C ILE A 212 -14.66 3.03 -8.28
N HIS A 213 -14.70 4.15 -9.00
CA HIS A 213 -15.87 5.00 -9.07
C HIS A 213 -17.07 4.22 -9.60
N GLN A 214 -16.91 3.43 -10.67
CA GLN A 214 -18.00 2.63 -11.20
C GLN A 214 -18.41 1.48 -10.27
N ALA A 215 -17.44 0.82 -9.62
CA ALA A 215 -17.67 -0.30 -8.71
C ALA A 215 -18.40 0.11 -7.42
N ILE A 216 -18.19 1.33 -6.92
CA ILE A 216 -18.80 1.79 -5.65
C ILE A 216 -20.05 2.66 -5.89
N LYS A 217 -19.99 3.60 -6.83
CA LYS A 217 -21.07 4.59 -7.04
C LYS A 217 -22.35 3.97 -7.60
N GLN A 218 -22.23 3.00 -8.50
CA GLN A 218 -23.39 2.33 -9.10
C GLN A 218 -24.17 1.54 -8.04
N PRO A 219 -23.54 0.68 -7.21
CA PRO A 219 -24.23 0.00 -6.11
C PRO A 219 -24.84 0.95 -5.08
N ILE A 220 -24.15 2.03 -4.69
CA ILE A 220 -24.72 3.03 -3.77
C ILE A 220 -25.97 3.65 -4.37
N SER A 221 -25.92 4.07 -5.64
CA SER A 221 -27.06 4.68 -6.33
C SER A 221 -28.21 3.69 -6.52
N ALA A 222 -27.92 2.42 -6.80
CA ALA A 222 -28.92 1.35 -6.89
C ALA A 222 -29.58 1.09 -5.53
N TYR A 223 -28.79 1.01 -4.46
CA TYR A 223 -29.26 0.80 -3.10
C TYR A 223 -30.16 1.95 -2.62
N LEU A 224 -29.74 3.19 -2.84
CA LEU A 224 -30.52 4.38 -2.49
C LEU A 224 -31.86 4.42 -3.24
N ARG A 225 -31.88 4.09 -4.54
CA ARG A 225 -33.13 4.00 -5.31
C ARG A 225 -34.07 2.91 -4.81
N ARG A 226 -33.53 1.80 -4.28
CA ARG A 226 -34.31 0.70 -3.73
C ARG A 226 -34.91 1.03 -2.36
N THR A 227 -34.20 1.79 -1.53
CA THR A 227 -34.58 2.05 -0.14
C THR A 227 -35.33 3.36 0.08
N LEU A 228 -35.21 4.33 -0.82
CA LEU A 228 -35.95 5.60 -0.73
C LEU A 228 -37.42 5.43 -1.17
N PRO A 229 -38.39 6.01 -0.44
CA PRO A 229 -39.79 6.01 -0.85
C PRO A 229 -39.98 6.66 -2.22
N SER A 230 -40.89 6.08 -3.02
CA SER A 230 -41.24 6.60 -4.34
C SER A 230 -41.65 8.07 -4.27
N GLY A 231 -40.89 8.96 -4.91
CA GLY A 231 -41.15 10.41 -4.94
C GLY A 231 -40.17 11.27 -4.14
N GLN A 232 -39.29 10.70 -3.32
CA GLN A 232 -38.18 11.45 -2.75
C GLN A 232 -36.98 11.45 -3.70
N LYS A 233 -36.61 12.63 -4.21
CA LYS A 233 -35.29 12.80 -4.82
C LYS A 233 -34.24 12.74 -3.72
N PRO A 234 -33.12 12.02 -3.90
CA PRO A 234 -32.00 12.10 -2.98
C PRO A 234 -31.58 13.57 -2.90
N ARG A 235 -31.78 14.21 -1.74
CA ARG A 235 -31.17 15.52 -1.48
C ARG A 235 -29.67 15.31 -1.57
N ASN A 236 -28.96 16.16 -2.33
CA ASN A 236 -27.51 16.12 -2.55
C ASN A 236 -26.80 15.54 -1.31
N ILE A 237 -26.40 14.27 -1.42
CA ILE A 237 -25.65 13.52 -0.41
C ILE A 237 -24.19 13.92 -0.56
#